data_AF-A0A3F2RD55-F1
#
_entry.id   AF-A0A3F2RD55-F1
#
_cell.length_a   1.000
_cell.length_b   1.000
_cell.length_c   1.000
_cell.angle_alpha   90.00
_cell.angle_beta   90.00
_cell.angle_gamma   90.00
#
_symmetry.space_group_name_H-M   'P 1'
#
loop_
_entity.id
_entity.type
_entity.pdbx_description
1 polymer ?
#
loop_
_entity_poly.entity_id
_entity_poly.type
_entity_poly.pdbx_seq_one_letter_code
_entity_poly.pdbx_strand_id
1 'polypeptide(L)'
;ADKDDAVATTLLADEFQSIVKRATAAPYFIFPVYRQEGFFNMLCQFQQSCFLVTYLEAFKEDPSAAPPCVAVTLYDNLLEKKELALVRADVINMLDKKESQLLLQQLLISYQNDKLYDHVNKFNNQPEQFDFEAYRLLLKNVTASETEA
;
A
#
# COMPACT_ATOMS: atom_id res chain seq x y z
N ALA A 1 -14.53 0.55 -21.49
CA ALA A 1 -13.94 -0.13 -20.33
C ALA A 1 -13.63 0.95 -19.31
N ASP A 2 -14.67 1.49 -18.68
CA ASP A 2 -14.57 2.43 -17.58
C ASP A 2 -15.13 1.68 -16.37
N LYS A 3 -14.27 1.03 -15.62
CA LYS A 3 -14.60 0.75 -14.22
C LYS A 3 -14.09 1.97 -13.48
N ASP A 4 -15.00 2.84 -13.07
CA ASP A 4 -14.65 4.02 -12.26
C ASP A 4 -14.04 3.63 -10.91
N ASP A 5 -14.12 2.35 -10.58
CA ASP A 5 -13.65 1.70 -9.36
C ASP A 5 -12.25 1.07 -9.50
N ALA A 6 -11.40 1.53 -10.43
CA ALA A 6 -10.04 1.03 -10.55
C ALA A 6 -9.02 2.15 -10.79
N VAL A 7 -7.86 2.02 -10.15
CA VAL A 7 -6.69 2.86 -10.39
C VAL A 7 -5.52 1.98 -10.84
N ALA A 8 -4.67 2.50 -11.71
CA ALA A 8 -3.54 1.76 -12.24
C ALA A 8 -2.29 2.63 -12.29
N THR A 9 -1.14 2.00 -12.13
CA THR A 9 0.17 2.61 -12.30
C THR A 9 1.15 1.59 -12.89
N THR A 10 2.36 2.03 -13.20
CA THR A 10 3.44 1.21 -13.71
C THR A 10 4.64 1.28 -12.79
N LEU A 11 5.40 0.20 -12.72
CA LEU A 11 6.68 0.14 -12.01
C LEU A 11 7.76 -0.31 -12.97
N LEU A 12 8.98 0.20 -12.77
CA LEU A 12 10.16 -0.35 -13.41
C LEU A 12 10.49 -1.72 -12.81
N ALA A 13 11.27 -2.52 -13.55
CA ALA A 13 11.54 -3.90 -13.16
C ALA A 13 12.28 -4.03 -11.82
N ASP A 14 13.21 -3.14 -11.54
CA ASP A 14 13.96 -3.05 -10.29
C ASP A 14 13.06 -2.63 -9.11
N GLU A 15 12.19 -1.64 -9.31
CA GLU A 15 11.20 -1.22 -8.32
C GLU A 15 10.24 -2.36 -7.96
N PHE A 16 9.72 -3.05 -8.97
CA PHE A 16 8.83 -4.20 -8.79
C PHE A 16 9.51 -5.30 -7.98
N GLN A 17 10.73 -5.70 -8.36
CA GLN A 17 11.47 -6.76 -7.66
C GLN A 17 11.76 -6.37 -6.21
N SER A 18 12.12 -5.11 -5.97
CA SER A 18 12.36 -4.57 -4.63
C SER A 18 11.09 -4.65 -3.76
N ILE A 19 9.95 -4.18 -4.30
CA ILE A 19 8.66 -4.22 -3.60
C ILE A 19 8.26 -5.65 -3.27
N VAL A 20 8.29 -6.57 -4.25
CA VAL A 20 7.87 -7.97 -4.03
C VAL A 20 8.76 -8.63 -2.98
N LYS A 21 10.08 -8.43 -3.04
CA LYS A 21 11.02 -8.96 -2.04
C LYS A 21 10.70 -8.44 -0.64
N ARG A 22 10.48 -7.13 -0.52
CA ARG A 22 10.21 -6.46 0.76
C ARG A 22 8.85 -6.83 1.33
N ALA A 23 7.82 -6.92 0.49
CA ALA A 23 6.47 -7.33 0.87
C ALA A 23 6.39 -8.82 1.23
N THR A 24 7.21 -9.67 0.61
CA THR A 24 7.32 -11.08 1.02
C THR A 24 7.96 -11.22 2.41
N ALA A 25 8.96 -10.38 2.72
CA ALA A 25 9.65 -10.40 4.01
C ALA A 25 8.84 -9.70 5.13
N ALA A 26 8.01 -8.72 4.78
CA ALA A 26 7.22 -7.92 5.70
C ALA A 26 5.79 -7.76 5.13
N PRO A 27 4.95 -8.81 5.23
CA PRO A 27 3.69 -8.88 4.50
C PRO A 27 2.55 -8.06 5.09
N TYR A 28 2.61 -7.65 6.35
CA TYR A 28 1.55 -6.88 6.99
C TYR A 28 1.93 -5.43 7.19
N PHE A 29 1.01 -4.50 6.99
CA PHE A 29 1.24 -3.12 7.40
C PHE A 29 -0.05 -2.35 7.60
N ILE A 30 0.04 -1.16 8.20
CA ILE A 30 -1.11 -0.27 8.38
C ILE A 30 -0.87 1.07 7.68
N PHE A 31 -1.89 1.55 6.98
CA PHE A 31 -1.84 2.80 6.23
C PHE A 31 -2.91 3.78 6.71
N PRO A 32 -2.57 5.05 6.95
CA PRO A 32 -3.55 6.09 7.24
C PRO A 32 -4.21 6.57 5.95
N VAL A 33 -5.55 6.53 5.90
CA VAL A 33 -6.34 7.21 4.88
C VAL A 33 -6.96 8.46 5.48
N TYR A 34 -6.61 9.62 4.92
CA TYR A 34 -7.02 10.93 5.43
C TYR A 34 -8.37 11.38 4.86
N ARG A 35 -9.23 11.91 5.73
CA ARG A 35 -10.52 12.55 5.36
C ARG A 35 -10.60 13.96 5.93
N GLN A 36 -11.72 14.64 5.71
CA GLN A 36 -11.94 16.04 6.12
C GLN A 36 -11.60 16.29 7.60
N GLU A 37 -11.93 15.36 8.49
CA GLU A 37 -11.60 15.44 9.92
C GLU A 37 -10.94 14.13 10.37
N GLY A 38 -9.61 14.08 10.30
CA GLY A 38 -8.80 12.98 10.82
C GLY A 38 -8.39 11.95 9.77
N PHE A 39 -8.14 10.73 10.24
CA PHE A 39 -7.77 9.60 9.39
C PHE A 39 -8.30 8.31 10.00
N PHE A 40 -8.49 7.31 9.16
CA PHE A 40 -8.75 5.94 9.59
C PHE A 40 -7.64 5.03 9.08
N ASN A 41 -7.45 3.89 9.73
CA ASN A 41 -6.36 2.99 9.41
C ASN A 41 -6.88 1.81 8.58
N MET A 42 -6.10 1.48 7.57
CA MET A 42 -6.33 0.33 6.71
C MET A 42 -5.23 -0.69 6.96
N LEU A 43 -5.61 -1.93 7.23
CA LEU A 43 -4.70 -3.05 7.30
C LEU A 43 -4.41 -3.55 5.88
N CYS A 44 -3.15 -3.60 5.52
CA CYS A 44 -2.66 -4.17 4.29
C CYS A 44 -1.98 -5.50 4.56
N GLN A 45 -2.28 -6.49 3.72
CA GLN A 45 -1.64 -7.79 3.72
C GLN A 45 -1.18 -8.13 2.31
N PHE A 46 0.10 -8.45 2.15
CA PHE A 46 0.65 -9.02 0.94
C PHE A 46 0.46 -10.54 0.93
N GLN A 47 -0.12 -11.06 -0.15
CA GLN A 47 -0.30 -12.49 -0.36
C GLN A 47 -0.05 -12.84 -1.82
N GLN A 48 0.89 -13.75 -2.06
CA GLN A 48 1.33 -14.19 -3.39
C GLN A 48 1.86 -13.02 -4.23
N SER A 49 0.98 -12.35 -4.98
CA SER A 49 1.29 -11.22 -5.87
C SER A 49 0.31 -10.06 -5.71
N CYS A 50 -0.47 -10.05 -4.62
CA CYS A 50 -1.51 -9.05 -4.39
C CYS A 50 -1.40 -8.45 -2.99
N PHE A 51 -1.69 -7.16 -2.86
CA PHE A 51 -1.97 -6.53 -1.57
C PHE A 51 -3.47 -6.45 -1.36
N LEU A 52 -3.94 -7.05 -0.27
CA LEU A 52 -5.31 -6.95 0.20
C LEU A 52 -5.37 -5.86 1.26
N VAL A 53 -6.23 -4.87 1.07
CA VAL A 53 -6.38 -3.76 2.00
C VAL A 53 -7.78 -3.79 2.59
N THR A 54 -7.86 -3.85 3.92
CA THR A 54 -9.10 -4.01 4.69
C THR A 54 -9.19 -2.94 5.76
N TYR A 55 -10.40 -2.54 6.14
CA TYR A 55 -10.60 -1.61 7.23
C TYR A 55 -10.16 -2.22 8.57
N LEU A 56 -9.21 -1.56 9.26
CA LEU A 56 -8.57 -2.12 10.45
C LEU A 56 -9.58 -2.39 11.58
N GLU A 57 -10.56 -1.51 11.74
CA GLU A 57 -11.52 -1.63 12.85
C GLU A 57 -12.50 -2.78 12.60
N ALA A 58 -12.97 -2.95 11.36
CA ALA A 58 -13.78 -4.13 10.99
C ALA A 58 -12.98 -5.43 11.16
N PHE A 59 -11.68 -5.41 10.81
CA PHE A 59 -10.80 -6.57 11.00
C PHE A 59 -10.60 -6.92 12.48
N LYS A 60 -10.57 -5.92 13.38
CA LYS A 60 -10.49 -6.16 14.84
C LYS A 60 -11.79 -6.72 15.42
N GLU A 61 -12.94 -6.32 14.88
CA GLU A 61 -14.24 -6.81 15.33
C GLU A 61 -14.50 -8.25 14.89
N ASP A 62 -14.30 -8.55 13.60
CA ASP A 62 -14.42 -9.90 13.04
C ASP A 62 -13.52 -10.09 11.80
N PRO A 63 -12.35 -10.73 11.94
CA PRO A 63 -11.44 -11.01 10.82
C PRO A 63 -12.08 -11.84 9.71
N SER A 64 -13.08 -12.67 10.01
CA SER A 64 -13.72 -13.56 9.04
C SER A 64 -14.80 -12.86 8.21
N ALA A 65 -15.35 -11.76 8.73
CA ALA A 65 -16.42 -10.99 8.11
C ALA A 65 -15.96 -9.65 7.53
N ALA A 66 -14.66 -9.30 7.62
CA ALA A 66 -14.11 -8.06 7.09
C ALA A 66 -13.65 -8.25 5.63
N PRO A 67 -14.45 -7.87 4.61
CA PRO A 67 -14.03 -7.97 3.21
C PRO A 67 -12.93 -6.95 2.87
N PRO A 68 -12.04 -7.26 1.91
CA PRO A 68 -11.09 -6.28 1.41
C PRO A 68 -11.83 -5.10 0.77
N CYS A 69 -11.40 -3.90 1.10
CA CYS A 69 -11.90 -2.65 0.53
C CYS A 69 -11.17 -2.30 -0.77
N VAL A 70 -9.89 -2.64 -0.87
CA VAL A 70 -9.07 -2.48 -2.08
C VAL A 70 -8.21 -3.71 -2.27
N ALA A 71 -8.10 -4.17 -3.52
CA ALA A 71 -7.18 -5.23 -3.91
C ALA A 71 -6.18 -4.69 -4.94
N VAL A 72 -4.89 -4.67 -4.60
CA VAL A 72 -3.82 -4.25 -5.50
C VAL A 72 -3.15 -5.48 -6.09
N THR A 73 -3.23 -5.66 -7.40
CA THR A 73 -2.59 -6.76 -8.13
C THR A 73 -1.35 -6.25 -8.85
N LEU A 74 -0.25 -7.00 -8.71
CA LEU A 74 1.01 -6.76 -9.41
C LEU A 74 1.13 -7.75 -10.58
N TYR A 75 1.25 -7.25 -11.81
CA TYR A 75 1.41 -8.05 -13.02
C TYR A 75 2.84 -7.93 -13.58
N ASP A 76 3.51 -9.07 -13.71
CA ASP A 76 4.89 -9.21 -14.19
C ASP A 76 4.99 -9.63 -15.67
N ASN A 77 3.86 -9.80 -16.38
CA ASN A 77 3.82 -10.27 -17.77
C ASN A 77 4.69 -9.46 -18.76
N LEU A 78 4.97 -8.20 -18.45
CA LEU A 78 5.77 -7.29 -19.26
C LEU A 78 7.20 -7.10 -18.73
N LEU A 79 7.54 -7.70 -17.59
CA LEU A 79 8.80 -7.47 -16.88
C LEU A 79 10.01 -7.89 -17.73
N GLU A 80 9.98 -9.09 -18.31
CA GLU A 80 11.10 -9.63 -19.11
C GLU A 80 11.27 -8.93 -20.46
N LYS A 81 10.17 -8.46 -21.06
CA LYS A 81 10.17 -7.93 -22.44
C LYS A 81 10.27 -6.41 -22.51
N LYS A 82 9.82 -5.71 -21.47
CA LYS A 82 9.68 -4.25 -21.46
C LYS A 82 10.23 -3.61 -20.18
N GLU A 83 10.84 -4.40 -19.30
CA GLU A 83 11.40 -3.94 -18.02
C GLU A 83 10.37 -3.17 -17.18
N LEU A 84 9.10 -3.56 -17.30
CA LEU A 84 7.96 -2.83 -16.75
C LEU A 84 6.93 -3.80 -16.20
N ALA A 85 6.43 -3.49 -15.00
CA ALA A 85 5.31 -4.17 -14.39
C ALA A 85 4.07 -3.27 -14.38
N LEU A 86 2.89 -3.90 -14.45
CA LEU A 86 1.62 -3.19 -14.31
C LEU A 86 1.09 -3.40 -12.91
N VAL A 87 0.58 -2.33 -12.30
CA VAL A 87 -0.06 -2.36 -11.00
C VAL A 87 -1.48 -1.87 -11.16
N ARG A 88 -2.43 -2.62 -10.63
CA ARG A 88 -3.85 -2.26 -10.65
C ARG A 88 -4.42 -2.40 -9.25
N ALA A 89 -5.03 -1.34 -8.74
CA ALA A 89 -5.84 -1.41 -7.54
C ALA A 89 -7.32 -1.36 -7.93
N ASP A 90 -8.04 -2.44 -7.61
CA ASP A 90 -9.48 -2.52 -7.72
C ASP A 90 -10.11 -2.05 -6.41
N VAL A 91 -10.92 -1.00 -6.49
CA VAL A 91 -11.66 -0.40 -5.39
C VAL A 91 -12.98 -1.15 -5.25
N ILE A 92 -13.14 -1.83 -4.13
CA ILE A 92 -14.32 -2.66 -3.86
C ILE A 92 -15.36 -1.84 -3.09
N ASN A 93 -14.93 -1.13 -2.05
CA ASN A 93 -15.81 -0.29 -1.22
C ASN A 93 -15.01 0.68 -0.35
N MET A 94 -15.71 1.53 0.42
CA MET A 94 -15.21 2.45 1.45
C MET A 94 -14.32 3.59 0.98
N LEU A 95 -13.62 3.46 -0.14
CA LEU A 95 -12.68 4.45 -0.66
C LEU A 95 -13.18 5.02 -1.97
N ASP A 96 -13.02 6.32 -2.17
CA ASP A 96 -13.17 6.91 -3.50
C ASP A 96 -11.91 6.68 -4.35
N LYS A 97 -11.98 7.04 -5.63
CA LYS A 97 -10.87 6.88 -6.59
C LYS A 97 -9.61 7.66 -6.19
N LYS A 98 -9.76 8.87 -5.62
CA LYS A 98 -8.65 9.71 -5.18
C LYS A 98 -8.01 9.15 -3.93
N GLU A 99 -8.81 8.74 -2.94
CA GLU A 99 -8.35 8.06 -1.74
C GLU A 99 -7.60 6.78 -2.09
N SER A 100 -8.11 6.01 -3.05
CA SER A 100 -7.48 4.77 -3.53
C SER A 100 -6.18 5.02 -4.28
N GLN A 101 -6.10 6.08 -5.08
CA GLN A 101 -4.87 6.47 -5.77
C GLN A 101 -3.78 6.91 -4.78
N LEU A 102 -4.15 7.71 -3.78
CA LEU A 102 -3.23 8.13 -2.72
C LEU A 102 -2.77 6.93 -1.89
N LEU A 103 -3.68 6.04 -1.50
CA LEU A 103 -3.35 4.82 -0.78
C LEU A 103 -2.38 3.93 -1.59
N LEU A 104 -2.61 3.79 -2.90
CA LEU A 104 -1.72 3.02 -3.78
C LEU A 104 -0.31 3.65 -3.81
N GLN A 105 -0.21 4.97 -3.98
CA GLN A 105 1.08 5.66 -3.95
C GLN A 105 1.79 5.48 -2.61
N GLN A 106 1.07 5.69 -1.50
CA GLN A 106 1.58 5.51 -0.14
C GLN A 106 2.06 4.08 0.11
N LEU A 107 1.34 3.08 -0.39
CA LEU A 107 1.74 1.68 -0.32
C LEU A 107 3.06 1.48 -1.06
N LEU A 108 3.11 1.85 -2.34
CA LEU A 108 4.29 1.61 -3.18
C LEU A 108 5.53 2.31 -2.62
N ILE A 109 5.42 3.61 -2.27
CA ILE A 109 6.55 4.37 -1.73
C ILE A 109 7.03 3.83 -0.39
N SER A 110 6.13 3.25 0.43
CA SER A 110 6.53 2.66 1.72
C SER A 110 7.35 1.39 1.56
N TYR A 111 7.17 0.66 0.48
CA TYR A 111 8.02 -0.49 0.13
C TYR A 111 9.23 -0.09 -0.71
N GLN A 112 9.24 1.07 -1.38
CA GLN A 112 10.38 1.53 -2.18
C GLN A 112 11.40 2.33 -1.35
N ASN A 113 10.96 3.27 -0.52
CA ASN A 113 11.83 4.13 0.26
C ASN A 113 12.38 3.40 1.50
N ASP A 114 13.71 3.38 1.66
CA ASP A 114 14.37 2.65 2.75
C ASP A 114 13.91 3.09 4.15
N LYS A 115 13.70 4.40 4.36
CA LYS A 115 13.30 4.93 5.67
C LYS A 115 11.85 4.56 6.00
N LEU A 116 10.96 4.58 5.00
CA LEU A 116 9.58 4.13 5.21
C LEU A 116 9.52 2.62 5.38
N TYR A 117 10.31 1.87 4.61
CA TYR A 117 10.35 0.42 4.70
C TYR A 117 10.87 -0.07 6.06
N ASP A 118 11.77 0.66 6.71
CA ASP A 118 12.20 0.35 8.08
C ASP A 118 11.00 0.28 9.06
N HIS A 119 10.01 1.16 8.92
CA HIS A 119 8.77 1.08 9.70
C HIS A 119 7.92 -0.13 9.33
N VAL A 120 7.82 -0.47 8.04
CA VAL A 120 7.12 -1.68 7.57
C VAL A 120 7.78 -2.94 8.15
N ASN A 121 9.11 -3.00 8.10
CA ASN A 121 9.88 -4.09 8.66
C ASN A 121 9.70 -4.19 10.18
N LYS A 122 9.76 -3.08 10.91
CA LYS A 122 9.51 -3.04 12.36
C LYS A 122 8.11 -3.54 12.70
N PHE A 123 7.08 -3.14 11.96
CA PHE A 123 5.72 -3.62 12.19
C PHE A 123 5.62 -5.16 12.15
N ASN A 124 6.33 -5.80 11.22
CA ASN A 124 6.29 -7.26 11.06
C ASN A 124 7.24 -8.01 12.00
N ASN A 125 8.46 -7.50 12.19
CA ASN A 125 9.57 -8.26 12.77
C ASN A 125 10.02 -7.71 14.15
N GLN A 126 9.68 -6.47 14.49
CA GLN A 126 10.06 -5.80 15.73
C GLN A 126 8.92 -4.87 16.22
N PRO A 127 7.70 -5.41 16.45
CA PRO A 127 6.51 -4.60 16.66
C PRO A 127 6.62 -3.68 17.89
N GLU A 128 7.43 -4.03 18.89
CA GLU A 128 7.71 -3.17 20.04
C GLU A 128 8.49 -1.89 19.71
N GLN A 129 9.15 -1.84 18.54
CA GLN A 129 9.88 -0.66 18.05
C GLN A 129 9.08 0.13 17.01
N PHE A 130 7.90 -0.35 16.64
CA PHE A 130 7.07 0.31 15.65
C PHE A 130 6.33 1.51 16.27
N ASP A 131 6.59 2.68 15.70
CA ASP A 131 5.87 3.92 16.01
C ASP A 131 5.09 4.37 14.78
N PHE A 132 3.76 4.34 14.91
CA PHE A 132 2.84 4.72 13.86
C PHE A 132 2.85 6.24 13.58
N GLU A 133 2.97 7.08 14.60
CA GLU A 133 2.98 8.54 14.41
C GLU A 133 4.29 8.97 13.74
N ALA A 134 5.42 8.36 14.09
CA ALA A 134 6.69 8.59 13.43
C ALA A 134 6.64 8.22 11.94
N TYR A 135 6.08 7.05 11.61
CA TYR A 135 5.84 6.64 10.21
C TYR A 135 4.97 7.66 9.48
N ARG A 136 3.85 8.07 10.10
CA ARG A 136 2.87 8.98 9.51
C ARG A 136 3.47 10.35 9.18
N LEU A 137 4.30 10.90 10.08
CA LEU A 137 4.99 12.16 9.87
C LEU A 137 6.05 12.03 8.77
N LEU A 138 6.82 10.94 8.76
CA LEU A 138 7.81 10.68 7.72
C LEU A 138 7.15 10.53 6.34
N LEU A 139 6.05 9.79 6.25
CA LEU A 139 5.29 9.61 5.01
C LEU A 139 4.87 10.96 4.42
N LYS A 140 4.30 11.85 5.23
CA LYS A 140 3.92 13.20 4.80
C LYS A 140 5.11 13.97 4.22
N ASN A 141 6.25 13.94 4.92
CA ASN A 141 7.45 14.65 4.49
C ASN A 141 7.97 14.11 3.15
N VAL A 142 8.03 12.79 2.98
CA VAL A 142 8.47 12.16 1.73
C VAL A 142 7.53 12.51 0.59
N THR A 143 6.21 12.41 0.79
CA THR A 143 5.22 12.72 -0.26
C THR A 143 5.18 14.21 -0.64
N ALA A 144 5.49 15.11 0.31
CA ALA A 144 5.56 16.54 0.03
C ALA A 144 6.75 16.88 -0.88
N SER A 145 7.92 16.28 -0.61
CA SER A 145 9.13 16.50 -1.41
C SER A 145 9.04 16.01 -2.85
N GLU A 146 8.21 15.01 -3.15
CA GLU A 146 7.96 14.53 -4.53
C GLU A 146 7.03 15.44 -5.33
N THR A 147 6.27 16.33 -4.68
CA THR A 147 5.34 17.25 -5.38
C THR A 147 6.05 18.55 -5.81
N GLU A 148 7.25 18.81 -5.30
CA GLU A 148 8.05 20.01 -5.57
C GLU A 148 9.22 19.77 -6.55
N ALA A 149 9.41 18.53 -7.02
CA ALA A 149 10.46 18.11 -7.96
C ALA A 149 9.91 17.84 -9.36
#